data_AF-H5U675-F1
#
_entry.id   AF-H5U675-F1
#
_cell.length_a   1.000
_cell.length_b   1.000
_cell.length_c   1.000
_cell.angle_alpha   90.00
_cell.angle_beta   90.00
_cell.angle_gamma   90.00
#
_symmetry.space_group_name_H-M   'P 1'
#
loop_
_entity.id
_entity.type
_entity.pdbx_description
1 polymer ?
#
loop_
_entity_poly.entity_id
_entity_poly.type
_entity_poly.pdbx_seq_one_letter_code
_entity_poly.pdbx_strand_id
1 'polypeptide(L)'
;MTTESRSDDQLQAEFPTASVGVSTRTSSEPDAGGHFGVYGGRHVPEALMAVIDDVTAAYEKMRTDDEFLGELDRLQRDYVGR
;
A
#
# COMPACT_ATOMS: atom_id res chain seq x y z
N MET A 1 6.71 42.44 -10.41
CA MET A 1 7.80 41.88 -9.59
C MET A 1 7.29 40.54 -9.10
N THR A 2 7.88 39.49 -9.66
CA THR A 2 7.42 38.09 -9.68
C THR A 2 7.48 37.47 -8.29
N THR A 3 6.35 37.10 -7.71
CA THR A 3 6.32 36.24 -6.52
C THR A 3 6.19 34.78 -6.96
N GLU A 4 7.22 34.05 -6.58
CA GLU A 4 7.56 32.65 -6.79
C GLU A 4 6.36 31.68 -6.68
N SER A 5 6.08 30.98 -7.79
CA SER A 5 5.43 29.67 -7.76
C SER A 5 6.48 28.70 -7.22
N ARG A 6 6.46 28.49 -5.90
CA ARG A 6 7.20 27.42 -5.24
C ARG A 6 6.56 26.12 -5.73
N SER A 7 7.24 25.45 -6.64
CA SER A 7 6.81 24.22 -7.32
C SER A 7 6.38 23.15 -6.32
N ASP A 8 5.16 22.61 -6.50
CA ASP A 8 4.55 21.51 -5.72
C ASP A 8 5.48 20.28 -5.58
N ASP A 9 6.41 20.14 -6.51
CA ASP A 9 7.47 19.11 -6.53
C ASP A 9 8.43 19.20 -5.32
N GLN A 10 8.68 20.42 -4.81
CA GLN A 10 9.57 20.62 -3.66
C GLN A 10 8.92 20.30 -2.31
N LEU A 11 7.57 20.27 -2.23
CA LEU A 11 6.85 19.91 -1.00
C LEU A 11 6.74 18.38 -0.83
N GLN A 12 6.86 17.61 -1.91
CA GLN A 12 6.83 16.14 -1.88
C GLN A 12 8.12 15.53 -1.34
N ALA A 13 9.25 16.25 -1.42
CA ALA A 13 10.53 15.78 -0.90
C ALA A 13 10.63 15.87 0.64
N GLU A 14 9.72 16.59 1.31
CA GLU A 14 9.77 16.82 2.76
C GLU A 14 8.99 15.77 3.58
N PHE A 15 8.02 15.09 2.96
CA PHE A 15 7.20 14.07 3.63
C PHE A 15 7.23 12.74 2.86
N PRO A 16 7.27 11.59 3.55
CA PRO A 16 7.23 10.29 2.89
C PRO A 16 5.93 10.15 2.09
N THR A 17 6.00 9.50 0.92
CA THR A 17 4.80 9.15 0.17
C THR A 17 3.93 8.19 0.97
N ALA A 18 2.62 8.28 0.78
CA ALA A 18 1.67 7.46 1.53
C ALA A 18 1.84 5.95 1.22
N SER A 19 2.28 5.60 0.01
CA SER A 19 2.64 4.24 -0.39
C SER A 19 3.75 3.57 0.45
N VAL A 20 4.61 4.34 1.14
CA VAL A 20 5.69 3.79 2.00
C VAL A 20 5.15 2.85 3.07
N GLY A 21 3.96 3.15 3.61
CA GLY A 21 3.31 2.29 4.60
C GLY A 21 2.82 0.95 4.06
N VAL A 22 2.63 0.84 2.73
CA VAL A 22 2.21 -0.39 2.04
C VAL A 22 3.42 -1.22 1.63
N SER A 23 4.47 -0.56 1.13
CA SER A 23 5.67 -1.24 0.62
C SER A 23 6.58 -1.76 1.73
N THR A 24 6.61 -1.11 2.89
CA THR A 24 7.48 -1.49 4.00
C THR A 24 6.80 -2.48 4.93
N ARG A 25 7.39 -3.68 5.09
CA ARG A 25 6.95 -4.61 6.14
C ARG A 25 7.28 -4.09 7.53
N THR A 26 6.33 -4.23 8.45
CA THR A 26 6.53 -3.90 9.86
C THR A 26 6.44 -5.15 10.73
N SER A 27 6.96 -5.07 11.95
CA SER A 27 6.80 -6.14 12.96
C SER A 27 5.35 -6.32 13.43
N SER A 28 4.44 -5.45 12.98
CA SER A 28 3.01 -5.47 13.33
C SER A 28 2.15 -6.11 12.24
N GLU A 29 2.75 -6.73 11.23
CA GLU A 29 2.04 -7.52 10.20
C GLU A 29 1.57 -8.88 10.73
N PRO A 30 0.54 -9.48 10.11
CA PRO A 30 0.11 -10.83 10.46
C PRO A 30 1.14 -11.88 10.01
N ASP A 31 1.03 -13.08 10.57
CA ASP A 31 1.79 -14.23 10.11
C ASP A 31 1.34 -14.70 8.70
N ALA A 32 2.05 -15.69 8.14
CA ALA A 32 1.71 -16.26 6.82
C ALA A 32 0.32 -16.92 6.76
N GLY A 33 -0.26 -17.27 7.91
CA GLY A 33 -1.62 -17.77 8.03
C GLY A 33 -2.67 -16.65 8.09
N GLY A 34 -2.25 -15.39 8.24
CA GLY A 34 -3.12 -14.24 8.45
C GLY A 34 -3.46 -13.97 9.91
N HIS A 35 -2.70 -14.51 10.88
CA HIS A 35 -2.97 -14.31 12.30
C HIS A 35 -2.17 -13.15 12.90
N PHE A 36 -2.84 -12.36 13.73
CA PHE A 36 -2.24 -11.40 14.65
C PHE A 36 -2.24 -12.03 16.06
N GLY A 37 -1.17 -12.76 16.36
CA GLY A 37 -1.11 -13.58 17.58
C GLY A 37 -2.19 -14.66 17.56
N VAL A 38 -3.14 -14.61 18.48
CA VAL A 38 -4.23 -15.61 18.59
C VAL A 38 -5.48 -15.27 17.77
N TYR A 39 -5.49 -14.12 17.08
CA TYR A 39 -6.65 -13.61 16.35
C TYR A 39 -6.41 -13.62 14.85
N GLY A 40 -7.48 -13.66 14.05
CA GLY A 40 -7.40 -13.62 12.59
C GLY A 40 -7.39 -15.01 11.98
N GLY A 41 -6.54 -15.21 10.97
CA GLY A 41 -6.53 -16.43 10.17
C GLY A 41 -7.60 -16.44 9.08
N ARG A 42 -7.76 -17.61 8.44
CA ARG A 42 -8.67 -17.81 7.31
C ARG A 42 -9.75 -18.83 7.66
N HIS A 43 -10.90 -18.34 8.14
CA HIS A 43 -12.08 -19.16 8.46
C HIS A 43 -13.14 -19.05 7.36
N VAL A 44 -12.80 -19.59 6.19
CA VAL A 44 -13.60 -19.49 4.96
C VAL A 44 -13.89 -20.87 4.38
N PRO A 45 -14.94 -21.03 3.54
CA PRO A 45 -15.16 -22.26 2.81
C PRO A 45 -13.98 -22.60 1.89
N GLU A 46 -13.67 -23.90 1.75
CA GLU A 46 -12.58 -24.41 0.89
C GLU A 46 -12.69 -23.92 -0.55
N ALA A 47 -13.91 -23.79 -1.07
CA ALA A 47 -14.16 -23.29 -2.43
C ALA A 47 -13.62 -21.88 -2.68
N LEU A 48 -13.32 -21.10 -1.64
CA LEU A 48 -12.74 -19.75 -1.74
C LEU A 48 -11.23 -19.72 -1.53
N MET A 49 -10.59 -20.81 -1.09
CA MET A 49 -9.17 -20.80 -0.76
C MET A 49 -8.30 -20.44 -1.97
N ALA A 50 -8.59 -21.01 -3.14
CA ALA A 50 -7.83 -20.76 -4.36
C ALA A 50 -7.82 -19.26 -4.76
N VAL A 51 -8.99 -18.62 -4.76
CA VAL A 51 -9.07 -17.18 -5.12
C VAL A 51 -8.42 -16.29 -4.06
N ILE A 52 -8.47 -16.69 -2.78
CA ILE A 52 -7.79 -15.95 -1.71
C ILE A 52 -6.28 -16.03 -1.89
N ASP A 53 -5.75 -17.22 -2.16
CA ASP A 53 -4.32 -17.40 -2.40
C ASP A 53 -3.84 -16.59 -3.62
N ASP A 54 -4.60 -16.57 -4.71
CA ASP A 54 -4.30 -15.78 -5.90
C ASP A 54 -4.24 -14.28 -5.59
N VAL A 55 -5.22 -13.76 -4.84
CA VAL A 55 -5.25 -12.35 -4.43
C VAL A 55 -4.11 -12.02 -3.48
N THR A 56 -3.81 -12.91 -2.51
CA THR A 56 -2.67 -12.73 -1.60
C THR A 56 -1.35 -12.67 -2.38
N ALA A 57 -1.14 -13.58 -3.33
CA ALA A 57 0.05 -13.58 -4.17
C ALA A 57 0.16 -12.31 -5.04
N ALA A 58 -0.95 -11.87 -5.64
CA ALA A 58 -0.99 -10.64 -6.42
C ALA A 58 -0.68 -9.40 -5.54
N TYR A 59 -1.24 -9.34 -4.34
CA TYR A 59 -0.95 -8.26 -3.39
C TYR A 59 0.52 -8.23 -2.98
N GLU A 60 1.10 -9.38 -2.60
CA GLU A 60 2.52 -9.46 -2.21
C GLU A 60 3.47 -9.12 -3.36
N LYS A 61 3.05 -9.33 -4.62
CA LYS A 61 3.78 -8.84 -5.78
C LYS A 61 3.67 -7.32 -5.95
N MET A 62 2.44 -6.80 -5.93
CA MET A 62 2.18 -5.38 -6.25
C MET A 62 2.57 -4.43 -5.13
N ARG A 63 2.63 -4.89 -3.87
CA ARG A 63 3.02 -4.04 -2.72
C ARG A 63 4.43 -3.46 -2.85
N THR A 64 5.32 -4.07 -3.63
CA THR A 64 6.68 -3.59 -3.89
C THR A 64 6.89 -3.15 -5.35
N ASP A 65 5.82 -3.02 -6.12
CA ASP A 65 5.89 -2.62 -7.52
C ASP A 65 5.82 -1.08 -7.64
N ASP A 66 6.89 -0.48 -8.17
CA ASP A 66 7.02 0.99 -8.22
C ASP A 66 5.95 1.65 -9.11
N GLU A 67 5.52 0.99 -10.18
CA GLU A 67 4.48 1.50 -11.07
C GLU A 67 3.12 1.54 -10.35
N PHE A 68 2.77 0.46 -9.67
CA PHE A 68 1.57 0.38 -8.85
C PHE A 68 1.55 1.42 -7.72
N LEU A 69 2.67 1.56 -6.98
CA LEU A 69 2.76 2.49 -5.86
C LEU A 69 2.74 3.95 -6.35
N GLY A 70 3.39 4.26 -7.46
CA GLY A 70 3.37 5.60 -8.07
C GLY A 70 1.98 5.99 -8.56
N GLU A 71 1.24 5.06 -9.17
CA GLU A 71 -0.16 5.27 -9.54
C GLU A 71 -1.03 5.52 -8.31
N LEU A 72 -0.87 4.69 -7.28
CA LEU A 72 -1.61 4.82 -6.02
C LEU A 72 -1.38 6.17 -5.35
N ASP A 73 -0.12 6.60 -5.25
CA ASP A 73 0.25 7.89 -4.67
C ASP A 73 -0.35 9.06 -5.46
N ARG A 74 -0.32 8.97 -6.80
CA ARG A 74 -0.94 10.00 -7.64
C ARG A 74 -2.44 10.08 -7.40
N LEU A 75 -3.14 8.95 -7.35
CA LEU A 75 -4.58 8.92 -7.08
C LEU A 75 -4.92 9.42 -5.67
N GLN A 76 -4.12 9.08 -4.67
CA GLN A 76 -4.32 9.58 -3.31
C GLN A 76 -4.22 11.11 -3.25
N ARG A 77 -3.22 11.68 -3.92
CA ARG A 77 -3.02 13.13 -3.98
C ARG A 77 -4.08 13.85 -4.80
N ASP A 78 -4.25 13.43 -6.05
CA ASP A 78 -4.97 14.22 -7.06
C ASP A 78 -6.47 13.97 -7.04
N TYR A 79 -6.90 12.79 -6.59
CA TYR A 79 -8.30 12.41 -6.54
C TYR A 79 -8.88 12.45 -5.12
N VAL A 80 -8.19 11.88 -4.14
CA VAL A 80 -8.66 11.82 -2.74
C VAL A 80 -8.25 13.06 -1.94
N GLY A 81 -7.13 13.70 -2.28
CA GLY A 81 -6.58 14.85 -1.57
C GLY A 81 -5.78 14.50 -0.30
N ARG A 82 -5.04 13.37 -0.32
CA ARG A 82 -4.19 12.91 0.78
C ARG A 82 -2.71 12.92 0.44
#